data_AF-A0A7X6SWE4-F1
#
_entry.id   AF-A0A7X6SWE4-F1
#
_cell.length_a   1.000
_cell.length_b   1.000
_cell.length_c   1.000
_cell.angle_alpha   90.00
_cell.angle_beta   90.00
_cell.angle_gamma   90.00
#
_symmetry.space_group_name_H-M   'P 1'
#
loop_
_entity.id
_entity.type
_entity.pdbx_description
1 polymer ?
#
loop_
_entity_poly.entity_id
_entity_poly.type
_entity_poly.pdbx_seq_one_letter_code
_entity_poly.pdbx_strand_id
1 'polypeptide(L)'
;MRIPRTVGTAAGVAAVSLLIHSVVGALWGLLRPAYSGTLGEGGKVIIDAAAGNVEFVSFGSFVAATGLLATLISLSTYVLSPATRGPAMLWWLMGVAALSAFSFLAVGTVTSGLLHDIGDPDLLSPGDRVSMVPGLDPGVGWLVAPFLAALAYWCSALVTPETDAPTLPIQ
;
A
#
# COMPACT_ATOMS: atom_id res chain seq x y z
N MET A 1 23.25 -2.12 26.31
CA MET A 1 22.10 -3.03 26.12
C MET A 1 22.15 -3.56 24.69
N ARG A 2 22.26 -4.87 24.45
CA ARG A 2 22.21 -5.44 23.08
C ARG A 2 20.76 -5.75 22.73
N ILE A 3 20.22 -5.15 21.68
CA ILE A 3 18.87 -5.44 21.19
C ILE A 3 18.84 -6.87 20.62
N PRO A 4 17.83 -7.71 20.93
CA PRO A 4 17.69 -9.02 20.33
C PRO A 4 17.58 -8.92 18.81
N ARG A 5 18.27 -9.81 18.07
CA ARG A 5 18.31 -9.78 16.59
C ARG A 5 16.93 -9.85 15.95
N THR A 6 16.00 -10.58 16.58
CA THR A 6 14.60 -10.72 16.13
C THR A 6 13.84 -9.39 16.20
N VAL A 7 14.00 -8.64 17.29
CA VAL A 7 13.41 -7.32 17.49
C VAL A 7 13.99 -6.32 16.48
N GLY A 8 15.31 -6.34 16.29
CA GLY A 8 15.96 -5.48 15.28
C GLY A 8 15.48 -5.76 13.86
N THR A 9 15.28 -7.04 13.52
CA THR A 9 14.77 -7.44 12.20
C THR A 9 13.31 -7.00 12.01
N ALA A 10 12.45 -7.23 13.00
CA ALA A 10 11.05 -6.84 12.95
C ALA A 10 10.87 -5.32 12.78
N ALA A 11 11.66 -4.52 13.52
CA ALA A 11 11.69 -3.07 13.39
C ALA A 11 12.22 -2.62 12.02
N GLY A 12 13.29 -3.26 11.54
CA GLY A 12 13.85 -2.98 10.21
C GLY A 12 12.85 -3.25 9.09
N VAL A 13 12.13 -4.38 9.14
CA VAL A 13 11.08 -4.71 8.18
C VAL A 13 9.96 -3.68 8.21
N ALA A 14 9.52 -3.26 9.40
CA ALA A 14 8.50 -2.22 9.52
C ALA A 14 8.95 -0.88 8.90
N ALA A 15 10.17 -0.42 9.23
CA ALA A 15 10.71 0.82 8.70
C ALA A 15 10.88 0.79 7.17
N VAL A 16 11.48 -0.27 6.63
CA VAL A 16 11.67 -0.44 5.18
C VAL A 16 10.33 -0.55 4.47
N SER A 17 9.37 -1.29 5.03
CA SER A 17 8.04 -1.44 4.45
C SER A 17 7.30 -0.11 4.35
N LEU A 18 7.28 0.65 5.45
CA LEU A 18 6.67 1.98 5.48
C LEU A 18 7.32 2.93 4.48
N LEU A 19 8.65 2.92 4.40
CA LEU A 19 9.38 3.80 3.48
C LEU A 19 9.05 3.48 2.02
N ILE A 20 9.15 2.19 1.63
CA ILE A 20 8.87 1.76 0.25
C ILE A 20 7.41 2.07 -0.11
N HIS A 21 6.46 1.74 0.75
CA HIS A 21 5.05 2.03 0.48
C HIS A 21 4.76 3.52 0.40
N SER A 22 5.43 4.35 1.22
CA SER A 22 5.27 5.80 1.14
C SER A 22 5.82 6.37 -0.17
N VAL A 23 6.99 5.90 -0.62
CA VAL A 23 7.60 6.35 -1.88
C VAL A 23 6.75 5.91 -3.08
N VAL A 24 6.32 4.65 -3.12
CA VAL A 24 5.47 4.16 -4.21
C VAL A 24 4.08 4.80 -4.12
N GLY A 25 3.55 5.05 -2.92
CA GLY A 25 2.30 5.76 -2.69
C GLY A 25 2.35 7.19 -3.20
N ALA A 26 3.46 7.91 -2.97
CA ALA A 26 3.69 9.22 -3.56
C ALA A 26 3.63 9.17 -5.08
N LEU A 27 4.40 8.27 -5.71
CA LEU A 27 4.40 8.11 -7.17
C LEU A 27 3.01 7.74 -7.71
N TRP A 28 2.30 6.86 -7.01
CA TRP A 28 0.94 6.48 -7.35
C TRP A 28 -0.04 7.67 -7.27
N GLY A 29 0.08 8.49 -6.23
CA GLY A 29 -0.70 9.72 -6.09
C GLY A 29 -0.46 10.72 -7.22
N LEU A 30 0.80 10.85 -7.66
CA LEU A 30 1.16 11.72 -8.79
C LEU A 30 0.60 11.22 -10.14
N LEU A 31 0.44 9.91 -10.29
CA LEU A 31 -0.08 9.28 -11.51
C LEU A 31 -1.59 9.08 -11.50
N ARG A 32 -2.28 9.45 -10.41
CA ARG A 32 -3.71 9.18 -10.23
C ARG A 32 -4.53 10.04 -11.20
N PRO A 33 -5.39 9.44 -12.04
CA PRO A 33 -6.26 10.21 -12.92
C PRO A 33 -7.19 11.11 -12.11
N ALA A 34 -7.38 12.35 -12.55
CA ALA A 34 -8.35 13.27 -11.98
C ALA A 34 -9.57 13.42 -12.90
N TYR A 35 -10.75 13.68 -12.32
CA TYR A 35 -11.87 14.12 -13.12
C TYR A 35 -11.63 15.56 -13.56
N SER A 36 -11.69 15.80 -14.87
CA SER A 36 -11.76 17.16 -15.42
C SER A 36 -13.23 17.52 -15.63
N GLY A 37 -13.68 18.60 -14.99
CA GLY A 37 -15.01 19.18 -15.20
C GLY A 37 -14.92 20.66 -15.49
N THR A 38 -16.00 21.23 -16.03
CA THR A 38 -16.16 22.69 -16.16
C THR A 38 -17.12 23.18 -15.10
N LEU A 39 -16.80 24.29 -14.44
CA LEU A 39 -17.73 24.94 -13.52
C LEU A 39 -18.92 25.50 -14.31
N GLY A 40 -20.11 24.91 -14.15
CA GLY A 40 -21.36 25.36 -14.73
C GLY A 40 -22.00 26.49 -13.93
N GLU A 41 -22.94 27.20 -14.55
CA GLU A 41 -23.71 28.26 -13.87
C GLU A 41 -24.43 27.71 -12.62
N GLY A 42 -24.29 28.42 -11.50
CA GLY A 42 -24.87 28.02 -10.21
C GLY A 42 -23.95 27.18 -9.31
N GLY A 43 -22.64 27.14 -9.58
CA GLY A 43 -21.63 26.50 -8.71
C GLY A 43 -21.59 24.97 -8.82
N LYS A 44 -22.18 24.39 -9.87
CA LYS A 44 -22.16 22.96 -10.12
C LYS A 44 -21.03 22.61 -11.07
N VAL A 45 -20.17 21.65 -10.70
CA VAL A 45 -19.15 21.11 -11.60
C VAL A 45 -19.81 20.10 -12.54
N ILE A 46 -19.79 20.37 -13.84
CA ILE A 46 -20.21 19.41 -14.86
C ILE A 46 -19.00 18.51 -15.16
N ILE A 47 -19.04 17.28 -14.66
CA ILE A 47 -18.02 16.27 -14.91
C ILE A 47 -18.20 15.72 -16.33
N ASP A 48 -17.12 15.67 -17.11
CA ASP A 48 -17.17 15.07 -18.44
C ASP A 48 -17.42 13.55 -18.32
N ALA A 49 -18.55 13.08 -18.85
CA ALA A 49 -18.95 11.68 -18.80
C ALA A 49 -18.01 10.73 -19.57
N ALA A 50 -17.11 11.29 -20.39
CA ALA A 50 -16.05 10.54 -21.07
C ALA A 50 -14.88 10.15 -20.14
N ALA A 51 -14.80 10.73 -18.93
CA ALA A 51 -13.84 10.31 -17.92
C ALA A 51 -14.27 8.95 -17.35
N GLY A 52 -13.70 7.86 -17.87
CA GLY A 52 -13.96 6.49 -17.39
C GLY A 52 -13.76 6.34 -15.87
N ASN A 53 -14.19 5.22 -15.30
CA ASN A 53 -14.30 4.98 -13.84
C ASN A 53 -12.98 5.23 -13.05
N VAL A 54 -12.66 6.49 -12.73
CA VAL A 54 -11.43 6.91 -12.02
C VAL A 54 -11.36 6.27 -10.64
N GLU A 55 -12.51 6.13 -9.98
CA GLU A 55 -12.62 5.47 -8.68
C GLU A 55 -12.24 3.99 -8.76
N PHE A 56 -12.70 3.27 -9.79
CA PHE A 56 -12.36 1.87 -10.01
C PHE A 56 -10.87 1.69 -10.32
N VAL A 57 -10.31 2.53 -11.20
CA VAL A 57 -8.88 2.48 -11.55
C VAL A 57 -8.03 2.80 -10.33
N SER A 58 -8.43 3.79 -9.53
CA SER A 58 -7.76 4.14 -8.28
C SER A 58 -7.80 3.02 -7.27
N PHE A 59 -8.97 2.42 -7.05
CA PHE A 59 -9.13 1.29 -6.16
C PHE A 59 -8.31 0.08 -6.61
N GLY A 60 -8.41 -0.29 -7.90
CA GLY A 60 -7.70 -1.43 -8.45
C GLY A 60 -6.19 -1.26 -8.38
N SER A 61 -5.67 -0.07 -8.72
CA SER A 61 -4.24 0.21 -8.64
C SER A 61 -3.74 0.29 -7.19
N PHE A 62 -4.52 0.83 -6.25
CA PHE A 62 -4.21 0.80 -4.82
C PHE A 62 -4.06 -0.64 -4.30
N VAL A 63 -5.07 -1.48 -4.57
CA VAL A 63 -5.09 -2.88 -4.14
C VAL A 63 -3.95 -3.68 -4.76
N ALA A 64 -3.72 -3.50 -6.08
CA ALA A 64 -2.65 -4.20 -6.78
C ALA A 64 -1.25 -3.78 -6.27
N ALA A 65 -1.01 -2.47 -6.10
CA ALA A 65 0.29 -1.97 -5.67
C ALA A 65 0.62 -2.37 -4.23
N THR A 66 -0.29 -2.12 -3.28
CA THR A 66 -0.08 -2.46 -1.87
C THR A 66 0.00 -3.97 -1.65
N GLY A 67 -0.82 -4.74 -2.37
CA GLY A 67 -0.77 -6.19 -2.40
C GLY A 67 0.59 -6.73 -2.86
N LEU A 68 1.06 -6.26 -4.02
CA LEU A 68 2.35 -6.67 -4.58
C LEU A 68 3.52 -6.33 -3.66
N LEU A 69 3.57 -5.10 -3.12
CA LEU A 69 4.63 -4.68 -2.20
C LEU A 69 4.63 -5.52 -0.92
N ALA A 70 3.45 -5.77 -0.34
CA ALA A 70 3.30 -6.61 0.84
C ALA A 70 3.76 -8.05 0.59
N THR A 71 3.44 -8.62 -0.57
CA THR A 71 3.95 -9.91 -1.02
C THR A 71 5.49 -9.90 -1.09
N LEU A 72 6.09 -8.96 -1.81
CA LEU A 72 7.55 -8.90 -1.98
C LEU A 72 8.28 -8.77 -0.63
N ILE A 73 7.77 -7.95 0.28
CA ILE A 73 8.36 -7.76 1.61
C ILE A 73 8.21 -9.03 2.47
N SER A 74 7.04 -9.69 2.41
CA SER A 74 6.81 -10.94 3.12
C SER A 74 7.75 -12.05 2.65
N LEU A 75 7.88 -12.26 1.33
CA LEU A 75 8.83 -13.22 0.75
C LEU A 75 10.26 -12.88 1.15
N SER A 76 10.66 -11.61 0.98
CA SER A 76 12.03 -11.17 1.29
C SER A 76 12.36 -11.41 2.77
N THR A 77 11.42 -11.13 3.67
CA THR A 77 11.60 -11.38 5.12
C THR A 77 11.73 -12.88 5.40
N TYR A 78 10.89 -13.70 4.77
CA TYR A 78 10.92 -15.16 4.96
C TYR A 78 12.24 -15.79 4.47
N VAL A 79 12.75 -15.33 3.33
CA VAL A 79 13.99 -15.84 2.71
C VAL A 79 15.22 -15.32 3.43
N LEU A 80 15.28 -14.01 3.70
CA LEU A 80 16.48 -13.36 4.24
C LEU A 80 16.63 -13.50 5.76
N SER A 81 15.55 -13.83 6.48
CA SER A 81 15.59 -14.01 7.93
C SER A 81 14.97 -15.34 8.40
N PRO A 82 15.65 -16.48 8.17
CA PRO A 82 15.19 -17.77 8.65
C PRO A 82 15.03 -17.84 10.18
N ALA A 83 15.89 -17.12 10.92
CA ALA A 83 15.88 -17.10 12.38
C ALA A 83 14.64 -16.42 12.99
N THR A 84 13.85 -15.71 12.19
CA THR A 84 12.60 -15.07 12.62
C THR A 84 11.35 -15.79 12.12
N ARG A 85 11.49 -16.96 11.50
CA ARG A 85 10.34 -17.71 11.00
C ARG A 85 9.44 -18.18 12.15
N GLY A 86 8.13 -18.12 11.93
CA GLY A 86 7.13 -18.54 12.89
C GLY A 86 5.84 -17.71 12.81
N PRO A 87 4.78 -18.16 13.49
CA PRO A 87 3.46 -17.54 13.44
C PRO A 87 3.46 -16.09 13.96
N ALA A 88 4.33 -15.76 14.91
CA ALA A 88 4.46 -14.39 15.42
C ALA A 88 4.94 -13.41 14.33
N MET A 89 5.90 -13.81 13.49
CA MET A 89 6.38 -12.96 12.39
C MET A 89 5.34 -12.85 11.28
N LEU A 90 4.53 -13.88 11.04
CA LEU A 90 3.38 -13.79 10.12
C LEU A 90 2.39 -12.70 10.58
N TRP A 91 1.97 -12.73 11.84
CA TRP A 91 1.07 -11.71 12.38
C TRP A 91 1.68 -10.32 12.35
N TRP A 92 2.99 -10.23 12.64
CA TRP A 92 3.72 -8.97 12.53
C TRP A 92 3.71 -8.42 11.09
N LEU A 93 4.01 -9.26 10.10
CA LEU A 93 4.00 -8.86 8.69
C LEU A 93 2.62 -8.42 8.21
N MET A 94 1.55 -9.07 8.67
CA MET A 94 0.18 -8.61 8.40
C MET A 94 -0.08 -7.21 8.97
N GLY A 95 0.30 -6.97 10.23
CA GLY A 95 0.15 -5.65 10.85
C GLY A 95 0.97 -4.57 10.14
N VAL A 96 2.23 -4.88 9.79
CA VAL A 96 3.10 -3.98 9.03
C VAL A 96 2.54 -3.71 7.65
N ALA A 97 2.00 -4.71 6.95
CA ALA A 97 1.39 -4.53 5.63
C ALA A 97 0.15 -3.62 5.69
N ALA A 98 -0.71 -3.80 6.69
CA ALA A 98 -1.87 -2.92 6.91
C ALA A 98 -1.44 -1.47 7.17
N LEU A 99 -0.47 -1.26 8.05
CA LEU A 99 0.05 0.08 8.35
C LEU A 99 0.77 0.71 7.14
N SER A 100 1.47 -0.10 6.36
CA SER A 100 2.17 0.36 5.16
C SER A 100 1.21 0.73 4.03
N ALA A 101 0.12 -0.02 3.86
CA ALA A 101 -0.97 0.34 2.96
C ALA A 101 -1.63 1.66 3.40
N PHE A 102 -1.77 1.90 4.71
CA PHE A 102 -2.26 3.18 5.21
C PHE A 102 -1.30 4.33 4.85
N SER A 103 0.00 4.13 5.07
CA SER A 103 1.02 5.13 4.70
C SER A 103 1.04 5.41 3.20
N PHE A 104 0.89 4.37 2.38
CA PHE A 104 0.77 4.49 0.92
C PHE A 104 -0.39 5.43 0.54
N LEU A 105 -1.58 5.20 1.11
CA LEU A 105 -2.76 5.99 0.80
C LEU A 105 -2.62 7.43 1.30
N ALA A 106 -2.14 7.62 2.52
CA ALA A 106 -1.97 8.95 3.11
C ALA A 106 -1.01 9.81 2.28
N VAL A 107 0.17 9.27 1.95
CA VAL A 107 1.17 9.98 1.12
C VAL A 107 0.67 10.18 -0.32
N GLY A 108 0.01 9.18 -0.91
CA GLY A 108 -0.59 9.29 -2.23
C GLY A 108 -1.68 10.36 -2.31
N THR A 109 -2.46 10.52 -1.24
CA THR A 109 -3.51 11.55 -1.17
C THR A 109 -2.90 12.94 -1.09
N VAL A 110 -1.88 13.14 -0.26
CA VAL A 110 -1.16 14.42 -0.16
C VAL A 110 -0.54 14.80 -1.50
N THR A 111 0.17 13.88 -2.15
CA THR A 111 0.83 14.14 -3.44
C THR A 111 -0.14 14.37 -4.59
N SER A 112 -1.25 13.65 -4.61
CA SER A 112 -2.34 13.88 -5.57
C SER A 112 -2.99 15.26 -5.38
N GLY A 113 -3.13 15.72 -4.14
CA GLY A 113 -3.68 17.04 -3.81
C GLY A 113 -2.76 18.19 -4.22
N LEU A 114 -1.43 18.00 -4.15
CA LEU A 114 -0.46 19.01 -4.59
C LEU A 114 -0.47 19.24 -6.12
N LEU A 115 -0.86 18.25 -6.92
CA LEU A 115 -0.91 18.35 -8.38
C LEU A 115 -2.23 18.92 -8.91
N HIS A 116 -3.34 18.60 -8.25
CA HIS A 116 -4.68 18.96 -8.70
C HIS A 116 -5.32 19.97 -7.75
N ASP A 117 -4.51 20.89 -7.21
CA ASP A 117 -5.00 21.98 -6.37
C ASP A 117 -5.97 22.83 -7.20
N ILE A 118 -7.20 22.96 -6.69
CA ILE A 118 -8.31 23.62 -7.37
C ILE A 118 -8.15 25.15 -7.27
N GLY A 119 -7.17 25.62 -6.49
CA GLY A 119 -7.02 27.03 -6.15
C GLY A 119 -8.15 27.51 -5.24
N ASP A 120 -8.17 28.80 -4.95
CA ASP A 120 -9.18 29.41 -4.09
C ASP A 120 -10.55 29.35 -4.78
N PRO A 121 -11.56 28.65 -4.22
CA PRO A 121 -12.89 28.52 -4.82
C PRO A 121 -13.57 29.87 -5.10
N ASP A 122 -13.19 30.91 -4.33
CA ASP A 122 -13.74 32.25 -4.43
C ASP A 122 -13.17 33.06 -5.62
N LEU A 123 -12.12 32.55 -6.30
CA LEU A 123 -11.53 33.14 -7.50
C LEU A 123 -11.97 32.46 -8.81
N LEU A 124 -12.75 31.39 -8.72
CA LEU A 124 -13.20 30.63 -9.88
C LEU A 124 -14.38 31.32 -10.59
N SER A 125 -14.26 31.52 -11.90
CA SER A 125 -15.34 32.05 -12.74
C SER A 125 -16.10 30.92 -13.44
N PRO A 126 -17.41 31.08 -13.72
CA PRO A 126 -18.14 30.14 -14.56
C PRO A 126 -17.42 29.93 -15.91
N GLY A 127 -17.11 28.68 -16.25
CA GLY A 127 -16.30 28.32 -17.42
C GLY A 127 -14.88 27.82 -17.11
N ASP A 128 -14.39 27.97 -15.88
CA ASP A 128 -13.07 27.45 -15.48
C ASP A 128 -13.05 25.92 -15.39
N ARG A 129 -11.90 25.32 -15.79
CA ARG A 129 -11.67 23.88 -15.65
C ARG A 129 -11.25 23.57 -14.22
N VAL A 130 -12.02 22.70 -13.57
CA VAL A 130 -11.73 22.19 -12.23
C VAL A 130 -11.30 20.74 -12.36
N SER A 131 -10.16 20.41 -11.75
CA SER A 131 -9.65 19.05 -11.68
C SER A 131 -9.82 18.54 -10.25
N MET A 132 -10.73 17.58 -10.04
CA MET A 132 -10.96 16.97 -8.73
C MET A 132 -10.52 15.51 -8.73
N VAL A 133 -9.73 15.13 -7.73
CA VAL A 133 -9.44 13.72 -7.45
C VAL A 133 -10.39 13.25 -6.34
N PRO A 134 -11.28 12.28 -6.61
CA PRO A 134 -12.16 11.74 -5.59
C PRO A 134 -11.38 11.14 -4.42
N GLY A 135 -11.86 11.38 -3.21
CA GLY A 135 -11.40 10.65 -2.03
C GLY A 135 -11.57 9.15 -2.26
N LEU A 136 -10.53 8.36 -1.98
CA LEU A 136 -10.63 6.91 -2.04
C LEU A 136 -11.05 6.41 -0.66
N ASP A 137 -12.19 5.71 -0.58
CA ASP A 137 -12.53 4.88 0.58
C ASP A 137 -12.29 3.41 0.20
N PRO A 138 -11.17 2.80 0.63
CA PRO A 138 -10.81 1.45 0.20
C PRO A 138 -11.75 0.36 0.71
N GLY A 139 -12.53 0.60 1.78
CA GLY A 139 -13.39 -0.43 2.37
C GLY A 139 -12.66 -1.76 2.63
N VAL A 140 -13.12 -2.85 1.99
CA VAL A 140 -12.48 -4.18 2.09
C VAL A 140 -11.07 -4.23 1.48
N GLY A 141 -10.71 -3.30 0.60
CA GLY A 141 -9.39 -3.20 -0.02
C GLY A 141 -8.24 -3.07 0.98
N TRP A 142 -8.51 -2.54 2.18
CA TRP A 142 -7.56 -2.49 3.30
C TRP A 142 -7.00 -3.87 3.69
N LEU A 143 -7.77 -4.93 3.46
CA LEU A 143 -7.40 -6.29 3.84
C LEU A 143 -6.54 -7.00 2.79
N VAL A 144 -6.37 -6.45 1.58
CA VAL A 144 -5.66 -7.15 0.51
C VAL A 144 -4.16 -7.23 0.77
N ALA A 145 -3.53 -6.14 1.20
CA ALA A 145 -2.12 -6.13 1.57
C ALA A 145 -1.79 -7.13 2.70
N PRO A 146 -2.48 -7.13 3.86
CA PRO A 146 -2.22 -8.13 4.90
C PRO A 146 -2.56 -9.55 4.45
N PHE A 147 -3.62 -9.76 3.66
CA PHE A 147 -3.97 -11.07 3.13
C PHE A 147 -2.87 -11.63 2.20
N LEU A 148 -2.38 -10.82 1.25
CA LEU A 148 -1.33 -11.25 0.32
C LEU A 148 0.03 -11.42 1.00
N ALA A 149 0.34 -10.64 2.04
CA ALA A 149 1.50 -10.88 2.89
C ALA A 149 1.40 -12.24 3.61
N ALA A 150 0.24 -12.56 4.19
CA ALA A 150 -0.01 -13.82 4.88
C ALA A 150 0.04 -15.01 3.92
N LEU A 151 -0.60 -14.90 2.75
CA LEU A 151 -0.62 -15.93 1.73
C LEU A 151 0.79 -16.25 1.24
N ALA A 152 1.57 -15.22 0.90
CA ALA A 152 2.97 -15.36 0.50
C ALA A 152 3.82 -16.07 1.56
N TYR A 153 3.64 -15.68 2.83
CA TYR A 153 4.37 -16.28 3.94
C TYR A 153 4.01 -17.76 4.10
N TRP A 154 2.72 -18.09 4.06
CA TRP A 154 2.22 -19.45 4.17
C TRP A 154 2.69 -20.34 3.03
N CYS A 155 2.59 -19.88 1.78
CA CYS A 155 3.12 -20.62 0.64
C CYS A 155 4.63 -20.89 0.80
N SER A 156 5.39 -19.90 1.29
CA SER A 156 6.83 -20.08 1.54
C SER A 156 7.09 -21.10 2.66
N ALA A 157 6.25 -21.10 3.71
CA ALA A 157 6.33 -22.08 4.79
C ALA A 157 6.03 -23.51 4.33
N LEU A 158 5.07 -23.70 3.43
CA LEU A 158 4.70 -25.02 2.90
C LEU A 158 5.74 -25.61 1.93
N VAL A 159 6.43 -24.76 1.16
CA VAL A 159 7.41 -25.19 0.16
C VAL A 159 8.81 -25.38 0.76
N THR A 160 9.08 -24.80 1.92
CA THR A 160 10.40 -24.95 2.58
C THR A 160 10.51 -26.35 3.20
N PRO A 161 11.45 -27.18 2.74
CA PRO A 161 11.61 -28.53 3.28
C PRO A 161 12.01 -28.48 4.76
N GLU A 162 11.50 -29.43 5.54
CA GLU A 162 11.99 -29.68 6.88
C GLU A 162 13.43 -30.18 6.78
N THR A 163 14.39 -29.40 7.29
CA THR A 163 15.75 -29.90 7.47
C THR A 163 15.70 -30.88 8.64
N ASP A 164 15.77 -32.18 8.34
CA ASP A 164 15.92 -33.22 9.36
C ASP A 164 17.06 -32.83 10.31
N ALA A 165 16.78 -32.83 11.61
CA ALA A 165 17.83 -32.67 12.61
C ALA A 165 18.87 -33.80 12.40
N PRO A 166 20.18 -33.50 12.39
CA PRO A 166 21.19 -34.55 12.21
C PRO A 166 20.95 -35.62 13.27
N THR A 167 20.59 -36.83 12.81
CA THR A 167 20.45 -38.00 13.66
C THR A 167 21.78 -38.21 14.36
N LEU A 168 21.85 -37.86 15.64
CA LEU A 168 23.01 -38.17 16.46
C LEU A 168 23.18 -39.70 16.44
N PRO A 169 24.38 -40.23 16.13
CA PRO A 169 24.60 -41.66 16.18
C PRO A 169 24.33 -42.13 17.60
N ILE A 170 23.40 -43.08 17.72
CA ILE A 170 23.11 -43.78 18.97
C ILE A 170 24.42 -44.45 19.40
N GLN A 171 25.01 -43.99 20.51
CA GLN A 171 26.17 -44.62 21.14
C GLN A 171 25.76 -45.79 22.03
#